data_AF-A0AAP2XVJ6-F1
#
_entry.id   AF-A0AAP2XVJ6-F1
#
_cell.length_a   1.000
_cell.length_b   1.000
_cell.length_c   1.000
_cell.angle_alpha   90.00
_cell.angle_beta   90.00
_cell.angle_gamma   90.00
#
_symmetry.space_group_name_H-M   'P 1'
#
loop_
_entity.id
_entity.type
_entity.pdbx_description
1 polymer ?
#
loop_
_entity_poly.entity_id
_entity_poly.type
_entity_poly.pdbx_seq_one_letter_code
_entity_poly.pdbx_strand_id
1 'polypeptide(L)'
;MKQISNRASAAIARVKWVAIAGMLAGAVLLLVAIALEWRGFWGGAAQGAGIGLIAVGAYFWGLGDGIRRAVPQAAWLPSRDDRA
;
A
#
# COMPACT_ATOMS: atom_id res chain seq x y z
N MET A 1 -18.51 17.75 -9.71
CA MET A 1 -18.17 16.31 -9.51
C MET A 1 -16.71 15.96 -9.85
N LYS A 2 -16.08 16.49 -10.92
CA LYS A 2 -14.66 16.22 -11.27
C LYS A 2 -13.61 16.52 -10.18
N GLN A 3 -13.85 17.50 -9.31
CA GLN A 3 -12.90 17.83 -8.23
C GLN A 3 -12.82 16.75 -7.13
N ILE A 4 -13.91 16.00 -6.90
CA ILE A 4 -13.98 14.99 -5.84
C ILE A 4 -13.18 13.74 -6.24
N SER A 5 -13.26 13.33 -7.51
CA SER A 5 -12.50 12.18 -8.03
C SER A 5 -10.99 12.40 -8.02
N ASN A 6 -10.52 13.63 -8.28
CA ASN A 6 -9.09 13.96 -8.26
C ASN A 6 -8.49 13.86 -6.87
N ARG A 7 -9.22 14.30 -5.82
CA ARG A 7 -8.76 14.19 -4.43
C ARG A 7 -8.73 12.73 -3.95
N ALA A 8 -9.73 11.93 -4.31
CA ALA A 8 -9.77 10.50 -3.99
C ALA A 8 -8.59 9.74 -4.63
N SER A 9 -8.29 10.03 -5.90
CA SER A 9 -7.18 9.40 -6.62
C SER A 9 -5.82 9.73 -6.00
N ALA A 10 -5.61 10.99 -5.60
CA ALA A 10 -4.40 11.43 -4.92
C ALA A 10 -4.27 10.81 -3.52
N ALA A 11 -5.38 10.66 -2.78
CA ALA A 11 -5.38 10.02 -1.47
C ALA A 11 -4.98 8.53 -1.55
N ILE A 12 -5.55 7.79 -2.51
CA ILE A 12 -5.19 6.37 -2.74
C ILE A 12 -3.72 6.23 -3.13
N ALA A 13 -3.21 7.12 -3.99
CA ALA A 13 -1.80 7.13 -4.37
C ALA A 13 -0.90 7.39 -3.16
N ARG A 14 -1.26 8.33 -2.26
CA ARG A 14 -0.50 8.59 -1.03
C ARG A 14 -0.50 7.39 -0.08
N VAL A 15 -1.64 6.74 0.12
CA VAL A 15 -1.74 5.53 0.96
C VAL A 15 -0.85 4.41 0.43
N LYS A 16 -0.84 4.20 -0.90
CA LYS A 16 0.08 3.24 -1.54
C LYS A 16 1.55 3.56 -1.32
N TRP A 17 1.94 4.84 -1.48
CA TRP A 17 3.31 5.26 -1.25
C TRP A 17 3.73 5.11 0.21
N VAL A 18 2.86 5.44 1.16
CA VAL A 18 3.10 5.22 2.59
C VAL A 18 3.24 3.72 2.89
N ALA A 19 2.43 2.86 2.26
CA ALA A 19 2.55 1.41 2.43
C ALA A 19 3.88 0.87 1.91
N ILE A 20 4.33 1.27 0.70
CA ILE A 20 5.65 0.89 0.17
C ILE A 20 6.76 1.40 1.10
N ALA A 21 6.71 2.68 1.48
CA ALA A 21 7.72 3.28 2.34
C ALA A 21 7.80 2.55 3.69
N GLY A 22 6.66 2.15 4.26
CA GLY A 22 6.58 1.36 5.49
C GLY A 22 7.21 -0.03 5.34
N MET A 23 6.95 -0.73 4.23
CA MET A 23 7.60 -2.02 3.95
C MET A 23 9.12 -1.88 3.83
N LEU A 24 9.59 -0.88 3.07
CA LEU A 24 11.02 -0.62 2.88
C LEU A 24 11.70 -0.27 4.20
N ALA A 25 11.08 0.59 5.01
CA ALA A 25 11.57 0.92 6.34
C ALA A 25 11.64 -0.32 7.24
N GLY A 26 10.61 -1.18 7.23
CA GLY A 26 10.61 -2.45 7.96
C GLY A 26 11.71 -3.42 7.50
N ALA A 27 11.94 -3.53 6.19
CA ALA A 27 13.01 -4.35 5.62
C ALA A 27 14.41 -3.84 6.00
N VAL A 28 14.63 -2.51 5.94
CA VAL A 28 15.89 -1.89 6.37
C VAL A 28 16.12 -2.11 7.87
N LEU A 29 15.09 -1.95 8.70
CA LEU A 29 15.19 -2.17 10.14
C LEU A 29 15.59 -3.63 10.46
N LEU A 30 14.99 -4.60 9.75
CA LEU A 30 15.37 -6.01 9.84
C LEU A 30 16.83 -6.25 9.45
N LEU A 31 17.28 -5.70 8.33
CA LEU A 31 18.66 -5.82 7.88
C LEU A 31 19.64 -5.22 8.88
N VAL A 32 19.33 -4.07 9.47
CA VAL A 32 20.15 -3.43 10.51
C VAL A 32 20.19 -4.28 11.78
N ALA A 33 19.05 -4.81 12.23
CA ALA A 33 18.98 -5.66 13.42
C ALA A 33 19.79 -6.96 13.25
N ILE A 34 19.79 -7.54 12.05
CA ILE A 34 20.57 -8.73 11.71
C ILE A 34 22.06 -8.38 11.62
N ALA A 35 22.42 -7.32 10.88
CA ALA A 35 23.81 -6.94 10.62
C ALA A 35 24.56 -6.46 11.86
N LEU A 36 23.86 -5.84 12.82
CA LEU A 36 24.47 -5.35 14.06
C LEU A 36 24.49 -6.41 15.17
N GLU A 37 24.04 -7.65 14.90
CA GLU A 37 23.98 -8.74 15.88
C GLU A 37 23.42 -8.29 17.23
N TRP A 38 22.33 -7.51 17.20
CA TRP A 38 21.66 -7.07 18.40
C TRP A 38 21.08 -8.28 19.12
N ARG A 39 21.83 -8.80 20.10
CA ARG A 39 21.40 -9.91 20.95
C ARG A 39 20.61 -9.39 22.14
N GLY A 40 19.55 -10.10 22.52
CA GLY A 40 18.68 -9.75 23.64
C GLY A 40 17.35 -9.12 23.23
N PHE A 41 16.62 -8.58 24.22
CA PHE A 41 15.25 -8.06 24.06
C PHE A 41 15.11 -7.04 22.92
N TRP A 42 16.07 -6.12 22.79
CA TRP A 42 16.05 -5.07 21.78
C TRP A 42 16.20 -5.58 20.34
N GLY A 43 16.99 -6.65 20.13
CA GLY A 43 17.09 -7.29 18.82
C GLY A 43 15.80 -7.99 18.42
N GLY A 44 15.19 -8.73 19.35
CA GLY A 44 13.88 -9.34 19.13
C GLY A 44 12.77 -8.32 18.89
N ALA A 45 12.76 -7.21 19.64
CA ALA A 45 11.82 -6.11 19.45
C ALA A 45 11.99 -5.44 18.07
N ALA A 46 13.22 -5.19 17.63
CA ALA A 46 13.50 -4.62 16.30
C ALA A 46 13.07 -5.56 15.16
N GLN A 47 13.32 -6.87 15.29
CA GLN A 47 12.87 -7.87 14.32
C GLN A 47 11.34 -7.96 14.28
N GLY A 48 10.68 -8.01 15.44
CA GLY A 48 9.22 -8.04 15.54
C GLY A 48 8.57 -6.78 14.95
N ALA A 49 9.12 -5.60 15.24
CA ALA A 49 8.67 -4.34 14.65
C ALA A 49 8.85 -4.30 13.13
N GLY A 50 9.97 -4.81 12.62
CA GLY A 50 10.24 -4.91 11.17
C GLY A 50 9.24 -5.81 10.46
N ILE A 51 8.98 -7.02 11.00
CA ILE A 51 7.97 -7.94 10.45
C ILE A 51 6.57 -7.32 10.52
N GLY A 52 6.22 -6.70 11.65
CA GLY A 52 4.95 -6.01 11.83
C GLY A 52 4.73 -4.90 10.80
N LEU A 53 5.74 -4.07 10.55
CA LEU A 53 5.69 -3.02 9.52
C LEU A 53 5.49 -3.58 8.12
N ILE A 54 6.17 -4.69 7.78
CA ILE A 54 6.00 -5.35 6.49
C ILE A 54 4.57 -5.89 6.33
N ALA A 55 4.05 -6.58 7.35
CA ALA A 55 2.70 -7.15 7.33
C ALA A 55 1.62 -6.06 7.22
N VAL A 56 1.73 -4.98 8.01
CA VAL A 56 0.82 -3.83 7.94
C VAL A 56 0.91 -3.14 6.58
N GLY A 57 2.12 -2.94 6.05
CA GLY A 57 2.32 -2.40 4.70
C GLY A 57 1.64 -3.28 3.63
N ALA A 58 1.79 -4.60 3.72
CA ALA A 58 1.19 -5.55 2.78
C ALA A 58 -0.33 -5.52 2.82
N TYR A 59 -0.91 -5.41 4.01
CA TYR A 59 -2.34 -5.26 4.19
C TYR A 59 -2.87 -3.99 3.50
N PHE A 60 -2.25 -2.83 3.76
CA PHE A 60 -2.67 -1.57 3.13
C PHE A 60 -2.43 -1.54 1.62
N TRP A 61 -1.37 -2.17 1.14
CA TRP A 61 -1.12 -2.34 -0.29
C TRP A 61 -2.26 -3.13 -0.96
N GLY A 62 -2.59 -4.30 -0.39
CA GLY A 62 -3.68 -5.14 -0.87
C GLY A 62 -5.03 -4.45 -0.81
N LEU A 63 -5.30 -3.70 0.27
CA LEU A 63 -6.52 -2.89 0.41
C LEU A 63 -6.63 -1.83 -0.70
N GLY A 64 -5.53 -1.11 -0.99
CA GLY A 64 -5.49 -0.11 -2.06
C GLY A 64 -5.68 -0.70 -3.46
N ASP A 65 -5.13 -1.90 -3.72
CA ASP A 65 -5.38 -2.64 -4.97
C ASP A 65 -6.81 -3.16 -5.06
N GLY A 66 -7.39 -3.65 -3.96
CA GLY A 66 -8.78 -4.08 -3.89
C GLY A 66 -9.75 -2.94 -4.18
N ILE A 67 -9.54 -1.77 -3.57
CA ILE A 67 -10.34 -0.56 -3.83
C ILE A 67 -10.22 -0.14 -5.30
N ARG A 68 -9.01 -0.17 -5.87
CA ARG A 68 -8.81 0.12 -7.31
C ARG A 68 -9.59 -0.83 -8.23
N ARG A 69 -9.67 -2.12 -7.89
CA ARG A 69 -10.42 -3.13 -8.65
C ARG A 69 -11.92 -3.01 -8.46
N ALA A 70 -12.38 -2.53 -7.30
CA ALA A 70 -13.80 -2.36 -6.98
C ALA A 70 -14.44 -1.13 -7.63
N VAL A 71 -13.64 -0.14 -8.08
CA VAL A 71 -14.16 0.96 -8.91
C VAL A 71 -14.48 0.40 -10.30
N PRO A 72 -15.76 0.34 -10.73
CA PRO A 72 -16.10 -0.12 -12.05
C PRO A 72 -15.43 0.81 -13.06
N GLN A 73 -14.45 0.31 -13.81
CA GLN A 73 -14.04 1.01 -15.02
C GLN A 73 -15.27 1.08 -15.92
N ALA A 74 -15.56 2.26 -16.46
CA ALA A 74 -16.74 2.49 -17.28
C ALA A 74 -16.86 1.36 -18.31
N ALA A 75 -17.75 0.40 -18.02
CA ALA A 75 -17.99 -0.71 -18.90
C ALA A 75 -18.50 -0.11 -20.19
N TRP A 76 -17.81 -0.41 -21.29
CA TRP A 76 -18.25 0.02 -22.61
C TRP A 76 -19.69 -0.46 -22.79
N LEU A 77 -20.62 0.49 -22.89
CA LEU A 77 -22.04 0.24 -23.09
C LEU A 77 -22.28 0.29 -24.60
N PRO A 78 -22.58 -0.85 -25.26
CA PRO A 78 -22.71 -0.94 -26.71
C PRO A 78 -23.83 -0.07 -27.31
N SER A 79 -24.71 0.52 -26.49
CA SER A 79 -25.93 1.20 -26.93
C SER A 79 -25.75 2.66 -27.37
N ARG A 80 -24.51 3.12 -27.62
CA ARG A 80 -24.22 4.50 -28.04
C ARG A 80 -23.78 4.68 -29.50
N ASP A 81 -23.67 3.60 -30.27
CA ASP A 81 -23.17 3.69 -31.65
C ASP A 81 -24.26 3.78 -32.73
N ASP A 82 -25.55 3.73 -32.38
CA ASP A 82 -26.64 3.56 -33.36
C ASP A 82 -27.56 4.79 -33.57
N ARG A 83 -27.03 6.02 -33.50
CA ARG A 83 -27.79 7.20 -33.95
C ARG A 83 -26.96 8.07 -34.90
N ALA A 84 -26.91 7.64 -36.15
CA ALA A 84 -26.67 8.47 -37.33
C ALA A 84 -27.82 8.25 -38.32
#